data_AF-A0A0F7PWI7-F1
#
_entry.id   AF-A0A0F7PWI7-F1
#
_cell.length_a   1.000
_cell.length_b   1.000
_cell.length_c   1.000
_cell.angle_alpha   90.00
_cell.angle_beta   90.00
_cell.angle_gamma   90.00
#
_symmetry.space_group_name_H-M   'P 1'
#
loop_
_entity.id
_entity.type
_entity.pdbx_description
1 polymer ?
#
loop_
_entity_poly.entity_id
_entity_poly.type
_entity_poly.pdbx_seq_one_letter_code
_entity_poly.pdbx_strand_id
1 'polypeptide(L)' 'MNERKITYKFSAPGHTVLIVDEELPKGIWIGDKVKADNLVFIITGIPISDRNTFMVDETDKIDVNQIVEFYKA' A
#
# COMPACT_ATOMS: atom_id res chain seq x y z
N MET A 1 -12.32 7.86 4.23
CA MET A 1 -11.96 7.63 2.82
C MET A 1 -11.05 6.43 2.75
N ASN A 2 -11.23 5.57 1.75
CA ASN A 2 -10.40 4.39 1.55
C ASN A 2 -9.28 4.64 0.53
N GLU A 3 -9.18 5.86 0.00
CA GLU A 3 -8.19 6.23 -1.00
C GLU A 3 -7.01 6.95 -0.36
N ARG A 4 -5.80 6.72 -0.88
CA ARG A 4 -4.56 7.38 -0.46
C ARG A 4 -3.65 7.64 -1.64
N LYS A 5 -2.85 8.70 -1.60
CA LYS A 5 -1.83 8.97 -2.60
C LYS A 5 -0.49 8.43 -2.15
N ILE A 6 0.17 7.66 -3.00
CA ILE A 6 1.55 7.20 -2.74
C ILE A 6 2.49 8.40 -2.80
N THR A 7 3.22 8.64 -1.72
CA THR A 7 4.20 9.72 -1.59
C THR A 7 5.62 9.21 -1.69
N TYR A 8 5.86 7.95 -1.36
CA TYR A 8 7.18 7.33 -1.44
C TYR A 8 7.08 5.85 -1.81
N LYS A 9 8.09 5.38 -2.55
CA LYS A 9 8.23 3.99 -2.98
C LYS A 9 9.69 3.56 -2.80
N PHE A 10 9.89 2.42 -2.16
CA PHE A 10 11.17 1.72 -2.15
C PHE A 10 10.95 0.26 -2.53
N SER A 11 11.69 -0.22 -3.52
CA SER A 11 11.57 -1.59 -4.02
C SER A 11 12.87 -2.36 -3.83
N ALA A 12 12.74 -3.57 -3.30
CA ALA A 12 13.79 -4.58 -3.23
C ALA A 12 13.27 -5.87 -3.92
N PRO A 13 14.13 -6.82 -4.29
CA PRO A 13 13.68 -8.08 -4.88
C PRO A 13 12.61 -8.76 -4.01
N GLY A 14 11.41 -8.94 -4.57
CA GLY A 14 10.28 -9.61 -3.93
C GLY A 14 9.45 -8.76 -2.96
N HIS A 15 9.82 -7.51 -2.68
CA HIS A 15 9.09 -6.66 -1.74
C HIS A 15 9.15 -5.17 -2.13
N THR A 16 8.02 -4.48 -2.03
CA THR A 16 7.95 -3.02 -2.14
C THR A 16 7.31 -2.42 -0.90
N VAL A 17 7.97 -1.39 -0.37
CA VAL A 17 7.48 -0.54 0.70
C VAL A 17 6.89 0.72 0.06
N LEU A 18 5.65 1.03 0.43
CA LEU A 18 4.90 2.18 -0.05
C LEU A 18 4.51 3.04 1.15
N ILE A 19 4.75 4.35 1.05
CA ILE A 19 4.28 5.34 2.02
C ILE A 19 3.22 6.18 1.34
N VAL A 20 2.14 6.45 2.07
CA VAL A 20 1.03 7.29 1.61
C VAL A 20 0.95 8.62 2.36
N ASP A 21 0.18 9.53 1.79
CA ASP A 21 -0.05 10.90 2.28
C ASP A 21 -0.82 10.98 3.61
N GLU A 22 -1.67 10.00 3.90
CA GLU A 22 -2.44 9.93 5.15
C GLU A 22 -2.36 8.54 5.79
N GLU A 23 -2.75 8.41 7.06
CA GLU A 23 -2.87 7.11 7.71
C GLU A 23 -3.79 6.17 6.94
N LEU A 24 -3.42 4.90 6.88
CA LEU A 24 -4.21 3.79 6.35
C LEU A 24 -5.62 3.79 6.98
N PRO A 25 -6.66 3.44 6.20
CA PRO A 25 -8.01 3.36 6.71
C PRO A 25 -8.11 2.44 7.93
N LYS A 26 -8.94 2.81 8.91
CA LYS A 26 -9.06 2.04 10.17
C LYS A 26 -9.45 0.60 9.89
N GLY A 27 -8.64 -0.32 10.42
CA GLY A 27 -8.88 -1.75 10.36
C GLY A 27 -8.37 -2.43 9.09
N ILE A 28 -7.65 -1.72 8.22
CA ILE A 28 -6.80 -2.34 7.20
C ILE A 28 -5.59 -2.96 7.89
N TRP A 29 -5.29 -4.22 7.53
CA TRP A 29 -4.16 -4.97 8.05
C TRP A 29 -3.50 -5.87 7.00
N ILE A 30 -2.48 -6.62 7.42
CA ILE A 30 -1.84 -7.65 6.60
C ILE A 30 -2.89 -8.67 6.13
N GLY A 31 -2.86 -9.02 4.85
CA GLY A 31 -3.83 -9.89 4.18
C GLY A 31 -4.97 -9.15 3.47
N ASP A 32 -5.21 -7.89 3.82
CA ASP A 32 -6.16 -7.04 3.11
C ASP A 32 -5.61 -6.61 1.73
N LYS A 33 -6.47 -5.99 0.93
CA LYS A 33 -6.19 -5.65 -0.46
C LYS A 33 -6.01 -4.16 -0.66
N VAL A 34 -5.16 -3.83 -1.60
CA VAL A 34 -4.97 -2.48 -2.12
C VAL A 34 -5.05 -2.52 -3.64
N LYS A 35 -5.82 -1.61 -4.22
CA LYS A 35 -5.95 -1.46 -5.67
C LYS A 35 -5.22 -0.19 -6.11
N ALA A 36 -4.35 -0.32 -7.08
CA ALA A 36 -3.75 0.79 -7.81
C ALA A 36 -4.16 0.64 -9.28
N ASP A 37 -4.82 1.65 -9.84
CA ASP A 37 -5.42 1.59 -11.19
C ASP A 37 -6.31 0.35 -11.38
N ASN A 38 -5.94 -0.57 -12.27
CA ASN A 38 -6.68 -1.82 -12.53
C ASN A 38 -6.04 -3.06 -11.89
N LEU A 39 -5.08 -2.87 -11.00
CA LEU A 39 -4.33 -3.95 -10.36
C LEU A 39 -4.67 -4.03 -8.88
N VAL A 40 -4.78 -5.26 -8.37
CA VAL A 40 -5.07 -5.53 -6.96
C VAL A 40 -3.91 -6.30 -6.36
N PHE A 41 -3.43 -5.84 -5.22
CA PHE A 41 -2.31 -6.40 -4.49
C PHE A 41 -2.76 -6.78 -3.08
N ILE A 42 -2.09 -7.78 -2.50
CA ILE A 42 -2.26 -8.17 -1.10
C ILE A 42 -1.23 -7.42 -0.27
N ILE A 43 -1.66 -6.84 0.85
CA ILE A 43 -0.78 -6.21 1.82
C ILE A 43 -0.03 -7.30 2.58
N THR A 44 1.29 -7.30 2.48
CA THR A 44 2.16 -8.31 3.11
C THR A 44 2.83 -7.81 4.38
N GLY A 45 2.79 -6.50 4.64
CA GLY A 45 3.38 -5.91 5.84
C GLY A 45 2.84 -4.51 6.13
N ILE A 46 2.76 -4.18 7.43
CA ILE A 46 2.47 -2.82 7.93
C ILE A 46 3.41 -2.62 9.14
N PRO A 47 4.34 -1.66 9.10
CA PRO A 47 5.17 -1.33 10.24
C PRO A 47 4.32 -0.93 11.45
N ILE A 48 4.73 -1.31 12.66
CA ILE A 48 4.00 -0.94 13.90
C ILE A 48 4.27 0.52 14.29
N SER A 49 5.43 1.06 13.88
CA SER A 49 5.90 2.40 14.23
C SER A 49 5.19 3.52 13.49
N ASP A 50 4.53 3.23 12.37
CA ASP A 50 3.76 4.19 11.59
C ASP A 50 2.46 3.55 11.09
N ARG A 51 1.55 4.39 10.61
CA ARG A 51 0.24 3.95 10.13
C ARG A 51 -0.01 4.40 8.69
N ASN A 52 1.01 4.85 7.98
CA ASN A 52 0.94 5.31 6.60
C ASN A 52 1.91 4.54 5.68
N THR A 53 2.62 3.54 6.19
CA THR A 53 3.46 2.64 5.40
C THR A 53 2.81 1.27 5.27
N PHE A 54 2.91 0.66 4.10
CA PHE A 54 2.53 -0.73 3.86
C PHE A 54 3.44 -1.39 2.84
N MET A 55 3.38 -2.72 2.77
CA MET A 55 4.20 -3.53 1.88
C MET A 55 3.35 -4.41 0.97
N VAL A 56 3.85 -4.65 -0.24
CA VAL A 56 3.31 -5.59 -1.23
C VAL A 56 4.47 -6.33 -1.90
N ASP A 57 4.22 -7.52 -2.46
CA ASP A 57 5.28 -8.33 -3.09
C ASP A 57 5.59 -7.91 -4.55
N GLU A 58 4.70 -7.13 -5.19
CA GLU A 58 4.87 -6.68 -6.57
C GLU A 58 5.43 -5.26 -6.66
N THR A 59 6.58 -5.13 -7.33
CA THR A 59 7.43 -3.94 -7.26
C THR A 59 7.31 -2.98 -8.43
N ASP A 60 6.97 -3.48 -9.62
CA ASP A 60 7.18 -2.74 -10.86
C ASP A 60 5.92 -2.05 -11.39
N LYS A 61 4.78 -2.30 -10.75
CA LYS A 61 3.45 -1.91 -11.24
C LYS A 61 2.81 -0.76 -10.49
N ILE A 62 3.52 -0.20 -9.51
CA ILE A 62 3.03 0.87 -8.64
C ILE A 62 4.03 2.02 -8.67
N ASP A 63 3.56 3.25 -8.82
CA ASP A 63 4.37 4.46 -8.95
C ASP A 63 4.01 5.52 -7.90
N VAL A 64 4.97 6.41 -7.63
CA VAL A 64 4.74 7.59 -6.78
C VAL A 64 3.70 8.50 -7.44
N ASN A 65 2.83 9.10 -6.63
CA ASN A 65 1.68 9.91 -7.00
C ASN A 65 0.43 9.16 -7.48
N GLN A 66 0.46 7.84 -7.62
CA GLN A 66 -0.76 7.07 -7.85
C GLN A 66 -1.70 7.14 -6.63
N ILE A 67 -3.00 7.12 -6.92
CA ILE A 67 -4.04 6.97 -5.90
C ILE A 67 -4.32 5.47 -5.77
N VAL A 68 -4.32 4.99 -4.53
CA VAL A 68 -4.63 3.61 -4.20
C VAL A 68 -5.87 3.54 -3.33
N GLU A 69 -6.70 2.53 -3.54
CA GLU A 69 -7.89 2.28 -2.73
C GLU A 69 -7.71 0.99 -1.91
N PHE A 70 -8.04 1.04 -0.62
CA PHE A 70 -7.90 -0.08 0.30
C PHE A 70 -9.24 -0.79 0.56
N TYR A 71 -9.21 -2.12 0.62
CA TYR A 71 -10.39 -2.95 0.88
C TYR A 71 -10.04 -4.10 1.80
N LYS A 72 -10.99 -4.46 2.65
CA LYS A 72 -10.88 -5.69 3.44
C LYS A 72 -11.05 -6.91 2.55
N ALA A 73 -10.31 -7.97 2.85
CA ALA A 73 -10.46 -9.26 2.20
C ALA A 73 -11.79 -9.95 2.54
#